data_AF-A0A957GDR4-F1
#
_entry.id   AF-A0A957GDR4-F1
#
_cell.length_a   1.000
_cell.length_b   1.000
_cell.length_c   1.000
_cell.angle_alpha   90.00
_cell.angle_beta   90.00
_cell.angle_gamma   90.00
#
_symmetry.space_group_name_H-M   'P 1'
#
loop_
_entity.id
_entity.type
_entity.pdbx_description
1 polymer ?
#
loop_
_entity_poly.entity_id
_entity_poly.type
_entity_poly.pdbx_seq_one_letter_code
_entity_poly.pdbx_strand_id
1 'polypeptide(L)'
;VNVLGLNGTHTWFNDLDFSLQSPAGANVQIMARSCSSEDNFNLSLDDEAVPGAWPCPPTTGGTYQPSNPLAAFDGQSGNGTWTLTVHDNANLDGGSLDGWSLEICVEGAGGPTPTNTPLPPTPTNTPLPPTPTNTPVPPTPT
;
A
#
# COMPACT_ATOMS: atom_id res chain seq x y z
N VAL A 1 -2.78 -4.40 0.03
CA VAL A 1 -3.13 -3.81 -1.30
C VAL A 1 -4.63 -3.69 -1.32
N ASN A 2 -5.22 -2.56 -1.72
CA ASN A 2 -6.67 -2.36 -1.58
C ASN A 2 -7.32 -2.01 -2.93
N VAL A 3 -8.52 -2.53 -3.19
CA VAL A 3 -9.34 -2.17 -4.35
C VAL A 3 -10.45 -1.25 -3.87
N LEU A 4 -10.48 -0.01 -4.35
CA LEU A 4 -11.37 1.02 -3.84
C LEU A 4 -12.42 1.42 -4.88
N GLY A 5 -13.64 1.68 -4.42
CA GLY A 5 -14.71 2.23 -5.25
C GLY A 5 -14.99 1.41 -6.51
N LEU A 6 -14.98 0.08 -6.39
CA LEU A 6 -15.38 -0.82 -7.46
C LEU A 6 -16.88 -0.67 -7.69
N ASN A 7 -17.25 0.05 -8.75
CA ASN A 7 -18.63 0.41 -9.01
C ASN A 7 -19.04 0.16 -10.47
N GLY A 8 -20.28 -0.25 -10.63
CA GLY A 8 -20.83 -0.55 -11.94
C GLY A 8 -22.27 -1.03 -11.87
N THR A 9 -22.83 -1.19 -13.05
CA THR A 9 -24.16 -1.75 -13.23
C THR A 9 -24.08 -3.16 -13.76
N HIS A 10 -25.00 -4.01 -13.33
CA HIS A 10 -25.21 -5.35 -13.89
C HIS A 10 -26.58 -5.82 -13.46
N THR A 11 -27.38 -6.39 -14.37
CA THR A 11 -28.73 -6.84 -14.03
C THR A 11 -28.73 -8.05 -13.09
N TRP A 12 -27.63 -8.81 -12.99
CA TRP A 12 -27.48 -9.96 -12.08
C TRP A 12 -26.07 -10.00 -11.51
N PHE A 13 -25.87 -9.48 -10.29
CA PHE A 13 -24.53 -9.38 -9.68
C PHE A 13 -23.87 -10.76 -9.46
N ASN A 14 -24.68 -11.79 -9.21
CA ASN A 14 -24.20 -13.16 -9.02
C ASN A 14 -23.50 -13.76 -10.25
N ASP A 15 -23.64 -13.13 -11.41
CA ASP A 15 -22.97 -13.63 -12.61
C ASP A 15 -21.51 -13.22 -12.74
N LEU A 16 -21.09 -12.24 -11.93
CA LEU A 16 -19.78 -11.62 -12.03
C LEU A 16 -18.73 -12.30 -11.15
N ASP A 17 -17.56 -12.51 -11.73
CA ASP A 17 -16.31 -12.76 -11.02
C ASP A 17 -15.32 -11.62 -11.29
N PHE A 18 -14.59 -11.23 -10.25
CA PHE A 18 -13.54 -10.22 -10.36
C PHE A 18 -12.20 -10.83 -9.97
N SER A 19 -11.19 -10.61 -10.79
CA SER A 19 -9.82 -10.98 -10.49
C SER A 19 -8.85 -9.83 -10.68
N LEU A 20 -7.88 -9.72 -9.78
CA LEU A 20 -6.80 -8.75 -9.86
C LEU A 20 -5.50 -9.47 -10.16
N GLN A 21 -4.78 -8.99 -11.17
CA GLN A 21 -3.46 -9.46 -11.53
C GLN A 21 -2.41 -8.37 -11.30
N SER A 22 -1.34 -8.75 -10.60
CA SER A 22 -0.15 -7.94 -10.37
C SER A 22 0.77 -7.89 -11.60
N PRO A 23 1.68 -6.89 -11.69
CA PRO A 23 2.70 -6.83 -12.72
C PRO A 23 3.64 -8.06 -12.75
N ALA A 24 3.81 -8.73 -11.61
CA ALA A 24 4.62 -9.94 -11.49
C ALA A 24 3.88 -11.22 -11.95
N GLY A 25 2.58 -11.11 -12.28
CA GLY A 25 1.76 -12.21 -12.80
C GLY A 25 0.95 -12.97 -11.74
N ALA A 26 1.10 -12.66 -10.45
CA ALA A 26 0.18 -13.19 -9.44
C ALA A 26 -1.25 -12.74 -9.73
N ASN A 27 -2.21 -13.65 -9.72
CA ASN A 27 -3.62 -13.40 -10.04
C ASN A 27 -4.51 -13.93 -8.90
N VAL A 28 -5.39 -13.09 -8.38
CA VAL A 28 -6.27 -13.40 -7.24
C VAL A 28 -7.70 -13.13 -7.64
N GLN A 29 -8.60 -14.09 -7.41
CA GLN A 29 -10.05 -13.86 -7.52
C GLN A 29 -10.52 -13.13 -6.27
N ILE A 30 -10.66 -11.81 -6.39
CA ILE A 30 -10.97 -10.90 -5.28
C ILE A 30 -12.47 -10.90 -4.95
N MET A 31 -13.31 -11.28 -5.90
CA MET A 31 -14.73 -11.48 -5.70
C MET A 31 -15.19 -12.65 -6.55
N ALA A 32 -15.78 -13.64 -5.89
CA ALA A 32 -16.50 -14.71 -6.56
C ALA A 32 -17.98 -14.35 -6.69
N ARG A 33 -18.65 -15.02 -7.64
CA ARG A 33 -20.11 -15.05 -7.78
C ARG A 33 -20.81 -15.05 -6.41
N SER A 34 -21.57 -13.99 -6.16
CA SER A 34 -22.17 -13.70 -4.85
C SER A 34 -23.58 -13.16 -5.01
N CYS A 35 -24.37 -13.27 -3.93
CA CYS A 35 -25.79 -12.91 -3.95
C CYS A 35 -26.62 -13.83 -4.86
N SER A 36 -27.87 -13.46 -5.17
CA SER A 36 -28.77 -14.27 -5.97
C SER A 36 -29.12 -13.57 -7.28
N SER A 37 -30.09 -12.66 -7.24
CA SER A 37 -30.64 -11.99 -8.43
C SER A 37 -30.69 -10.48 -8.24
N GLU A 38 -29.84 -9.96 -7.37
CA GLU A 38 -29.76 -8.53 -7.10
C GLU A 38 -28.84 -7.84 -8.11
N ASP A 39 -29.15 -6.58 -8.39
CA ASP A 39 -28.48 -5.79 -9.42
C ASP A 39 -27.35 -4.93 -8.84
N ASN A 40 -26.38 -4.63 -9.69
CA ASN A 40 -25.35 -3.60 -9.52
C ASN A 40 -24.39 -3.86 -8.36
N PHE A 41 -23.32 -3.06 -8.35
CA PHE A 41 -22.31 -3.13 -7.30
C PHE A 41 -21.65 -1.76 -7.11
N ASN A 42 -21.30 -1.50 -5.86
CA ASN A 42 -20.52 -0.36 -5.40
C ASN A 42 -19.94 -0.74 -4.03
N LEU A 43 -18.69 -1.20 -4.02
CA LEU A 43 -17.97 -1.57 -2.80
C LEU A 43 -16.46 -1.38 -2.96
N SER A 44 -15.75 -1.50 -1.85
CA SER A 44 -14.29 -1.59 -1.81
C SER A 44 -13.89 -2.93 -1.18
N LEU A 45 -12.71 -3.43 -1.54
CA LEU A 45 -12.14 -4.68 -1.06
C LEU A 45 -10.79 -4.42 -0.40
N ASP A 46 -10.68 -4.87 0.84
CA ASP A 46 -9.52 -4.74 1.73
C ASP A 46 -9.56 -5.94 2.68
N ASP A 47 -8.51 -6.77 2.70
CA ASP A 47 -8.45 -7.95 3.57
C ASP A 47 -8.20 -7.61 5.05
N GLU A 48 -7.79 -6.39 5.35
CA GLU A 48 -7.76 -5.82 6.70
C GLU A 48 -9.12 -5.21 7.13
N ALA A 49 -10.14 -5.23 6.27
CA ALA A 49 -11.47 -4.77 6.61
C ALA A 49 -12.09 -5.58 7.77
N VAL A 50 -13.06 -4.98 8.46
CA VAL A 50 -13.80 -5.66 9.54
C VAL A 50 -14.42 -6.96 9.01
N PRO A 51 -14.17 -8.11 9.64
CA PRO A 51 -14.73 -9.38 9.19
C PRO A 51 -16.26 -9.34 9.11
N GLY A 52 -16.80 -9.74 7.96
CA GLY A 52 -18.23 -9.74 7.71
C GLY A 52 -18.55 -9.91 6.23
N ALA A 53 -19.78 -10.33 5.94
CA ALA A 53 -20.27 -10.38 4.57
C ALA A 53 -20.68 -8.98 4.10
N TRP A 54 -20.44 -8.68 2.82
CA TRP A 54 -21.07 -7.53 2.17
C TRP A 54 -22.59 -7.77 2.00
N PRO A 55 -23.40 -6.70 1.93
CA PRO A 55 -24.83 -6.85 1.67
C PRO A 55 -25.09 -7.34 0.24
N CYS A 56 -26.30 -7.85 0.02
CA CYS A 56 -26.77 -8.24 -1.30
C CYS A 56 -27.94 -7.35 -1.74
N PRO A 57 -27.77 -6.51 -2.79
CA PRO A 57 -26.54 -6.29 -3.55
C PRO A 57 -25.55 -5.38 -2.79
N PRO A 58 -24.24 -5.47 -3.08
CA PRO A 58 -23.22 -4.66 -2.41
C PRO A 58 -23.16 -3.27 -3.03
N THR A 59 -24.16 -2.42 -2.74
CA THR A 59 -24.32 -1.09 -3.38
C THR A 59 -24.05 0.09 -2.45
N THR A 60 -23.61 -0.17 -1.22
CA THR A 60 -23.47 0.82 -0.15
C THR A 60 -22.18 1.66 -0.24
N GLY A 61 -21.24 1.28 -1.10
CA GLY A 61 -19.89 1.85 -1.16
C GLY A 61 -18.99 1.45 0.02
N GLY A 62 -19.41 0.47 0.83
CA GLY A 62 -18.66 0.01 1.99
C GLY A 62 -17.39 -0.77 1.62
N THR A 63 -16.50 -0.94 2.59
CA THR A 63 -15.27 -1.75 2.46
C THR A 63 -15.46 -3.11 3.13
N TYR A 64 -15.10 -4.17 2.44
CA TYR A 64 -15.32 -5.55 2.86
C TYR A 64 -14.13 -6.45 2.54
N GLN A 65 -14.04 -7.61 3.20
CA GLN A 65 -12.99 -8.58 2.90
C GLN A 65 -13.25 -9.25 1.54
N PRO A 66 -12.23 -9.39 0.67
CA PRO A 66 -12.34 -10.08 -0.60
C PRO A 66 -12.60 -11.59 -0.43
N SER A 67 -13.07 -12.25 -1.50
CA SER A 67 -13.23 -13.72 -1.51
C SER A 67 -11.91 -14.46 -1.29
N ASN A 68 -10.79 -13.88 -1.76
CA ASN A 68 -9.43 -14.34 -1.44
C ASN A 68 -8.58 -13.13 -1.03
N PRO A 69 -7.72 -13.25 0.01
CA PRO A 69 -6.96 -12.11 0.54
C PRO A 69 -6.06 -11.40 -0.47
N LEU A 70 -5.99 -10.06 -0.39
CA LEU A 70 -5.11 -9.25 -1.23
C LEU A 70 -3.65 -9.29 -0.73
N ALA A 71 -3.40 -9.79 0.48
CA ALA A 71 -2.06 -10.08 1.04
C ALA A 71 -1.21 -11.01 0.16
N ALA A 72 -1.82 -11.73 -0.80
CA ALA A 72 -1.08 -12.45 -1.84
C ALA A 72 -0.18 -11.54 -2.71
N PHE A 73 -0.42 -10.23 -2.69
CA PHE A 73 0.38 -9.22 -3.38
C PHE A 73 1.48 -8.60 -2.51
N ASP A 74 1.53 -8.91 -1.22
CA ASP A 74 2.48 -8.29 -0.30
C ASP A 74 3.92 -8.66 -0.64
N GLY A 75 4.81 -7.67 -0.50
CA GLY A 75 6.23 -7.79 -0.86
C GLY A 75 6.52 -7.77 -2.37
N GLN A 76 5.50 -7.73 -3.23
CA GLN A 76 5.70 -7.54 -4.67
C GLN A 76 5.95 -6.07 -5.02
N SER A 77 6.62 -5.83 -6.15
CA SER A 77 6.77 -4.47 -6.67
C SER A 77 5.41 -3.91 -7.08
N GLY A 78 5.02 -2.76 -6.53
CA GLY A 78 3.84 -2.02 -6.97
C GLY A 78 3.98 -1.42 -8.37
N ASN A 79 5.21 -1.28 -8.88
CA ASN A 79 5.47 -0.71 -10.21
C ASN A 79 5.11 -1.67 -11.33
N GLY A 80 4.34 -1.17 -12.30
CA GLY A 80 3.97 -1.87 -13.53
C GLY A 80 2.47 -1.84 -13.77
N THR A 81 2.03 -2.63 -14.74
CA THR A 81 0.60 -2.73 -15.08
C THR A 81 -0.11 -3.69 -14.15
N TRP A 82 -1.14 -3.19 -13.46
CA TRP A 82 -2.11 -4.00 -12.74
C TRP A 82 -3.35 -4.16 -13.61
N THR A 83 -3.91 -5.37 -13.63
CA THR A 83 -5.07 -5.70 -14.47
C THR A 83 -6.21 -6.18 -13.59
N LEU A 84 -7.31 -5.43 -13.55
CA LEU A 84 -8.59 -5.94 -13.06
C LEU A 84 -9.33 -6.60 -14.22
N THR A 85 -9.75 -7.85 -14.04
CA THR A 85 -10.58 -8.58 -14.99
C THR A 85 -11.96 -8.81 -14.38
N VAL A 86 -13.00 -8.38 -15.08
CA VAL A 86 -14.40 -8.65 -14.75
C VAL A 86 -14.92 -9.67 -15.75
N HIS A 87 -15.45 -10.78 -15.25
CA HIS A 87 -15.99 -11.85 -16.07
C HIS A 87 -17.45 -12.09 -15.72
N ASP A 88 -18.34 -11.89 -16.69
CA ASP A 88 -19.73 -12.33 -16.63
C ASP A 88 -19.80 -13.77 -17.16
N ASN A 89 -20.27 -14.71 -16.32
CA ASN A 89 -20.37 -16.11 -16.70
C ASN A 89 -21.79 -16.54 -17.10
N ALA A 90 -22.74 -15.61 -17.18
CA ALA A 90 -24.06 -15.88 -17.73
C ALA A 90 -24.25 -15.16 -19.06
N ASN A 91 -25.10 -15.73 -19.91
CA ASN A 91 -25.49 -15.09 -21.15
C ASN A 91 -26.80 -14.32 -20.93
N LEU A 92 -27.08 -13.34 -21.79
CA LEU A 92 -28.34 -12.56 -21.92
C LEU A 92 -28.47 -11.32 -21.04
N ASP A 93 -27.69 -11.26 -19.96
CA ASP A 93 -27.64 -10.13 -19.05
C ASP A 93 -26.40 -9.28 -19.37
N GLY A 94 -26.30 -8.10 -18.76
CA GLY A 94 -25.14 -7.25 -19.01
C GLY A 94 -25.09 -6.02 -18.13
N GLY A 95 -24.07 -5.21 -18.38
CA GLY A 95 -23.81 -4.04 -17.56
C GLY A 95 -22.55 -3.30 -17.96
N SER A 96 -22.06 -2.47 -17.05
CA SER A 96 -20.87 -1.64 -17.22
C SER A 96 -20.02 -1.64 -15.95
N LEU A 97 -18.71 -1.61 -16.14
CA LEU A 97 -17.79 -1.16 -15.09
C LEU A 97 -17.67 0.36 -15.21
N ASP A 98 -18.17 1.08 -14.22
CA ASP A 98 -18.18 2.55 -14.23
C ASP A 98 -16.87 3.11 -13.66
N GLY A 99 -16.26 2.39 -12.70
CA GLY A 99 -15.01 2.82 -12.08
C GLY A 99 -14.45 1.82 -11.08
N TRP A 100 -13.16 2.00 -10.80
CA TRP A 100 -12.44 1.38 -9.70
C TRP A 100 -11.13 2.14 -9.48
N SER A 101 -10.50 1.93 -8.35
CA SER A 101 -9.17 2.43 -8.03
C SER A 101 -8.36 1.36 -7.30
N LEU A 102 -7.04 1.48 -7.38
CA LEU A 102 -6.11 0.59 -6.70
C LEU A 102 -5.24 1.41 -5.77
N GLU A 103 -5.20 1.04 -4.50
CA GLU A 103 -4.30 1.59 -3.50
C GLU A 103 -3.21 0.57 -3.16
N ILE A 104 -1.96 1.00 -3.31
CA ILE A 104 -0.79 0.16 -3.07
C ILE A 104 0.07 0.84 -2.01
N CYS A 105 0.14 0.21 -0.84
CA CYS A 105 1.10 0.56 0.18
C CYS A 105 2.46 -0.02 -0.22
N VAL A 106 3.44 0.85 -0.45
CA VAL A 106 4.83 0.45 -0.67
C VAL A 106 5.63 0.69 0.60
N GLU A 107 6.30 -0.34 1.09
CA GLU A 107 7.42 -0.10 2.00
C GLU A 107 8.45 0.68 1.19
N GLY A 108 8.73 1.92 1.60
CA GLY A 108 9.61 2.79 0.84
C GLY A 108 10.92 2.07 0.52
N ALA A 109 11.39 2.19 -0.73
CA ALA A 109 12.79 1.91 -1.04
C ALA A 109 13.58 2.67 0.00
N GLY A 110 14.23 1.95 0.93
CA GLY A 110 14.72 2.53 2.17
C GLY A 110 15.31 3.90 1.90
N GLY A 111 14.77 4.95 2.53
CA GLY A 111 15.45 6.24 2.57
C GLY A 111 16.92 5.93 2.86
N PRO A 112 17.85 6.55 2.12
CA PRO A 112 19.17 5.98 1.81
C PRO A 112 19.65 5.22 3.01
N THR A 113 19.73 3.88 2.91
CA THR A 113 20.33 3.05 3.97
C THR A 113 21.53 3.84 4.42
N PRO A 114 21.62 4.31 5.68
CA PRO A 114 22.79 5.02 6.12
C PRO A 114 23.91 4.06 5.83
N THR A 115 24.65 4.35 4.76
CA THR A 115 25.88 3.64 4.50
C THR A 115 26.61 3.90 5.80
N ASN A 116 27.09 2.86 6.46
CA ASN A 116 28.15 3.05 7.44
C ASN A 116 29.34 3.60 6.64
N THR A 117 29.26 4.87 6.24
CA THR A 117 30.40 5.70 6.00
C THR A 117 31.14 5.61 7.32
N PRO A 118 32.34 5.02 7.35
CA PRO A 118 33.14 5.02 8.55
C PRO A 118 33.15 6.45 9.05
N LEU A 119 32.69 6.67 10.28
CA LEU A 119 32.82 7.95 10.94
C LEU A 119 34.28 8.37 10.74
N PRO A 120 34.58 9.58 10.22
CA PRO A 120 35.94 10.07 10.24
C PRO A 120 36.47 9.87 11.66
N PRO A 121 37.70 9.37 11.85
CA PRO A 121 38.22 9.16 13.20
C PRO A 121 37.99 10.45 13.98
N THR A 122 37.28 10.32 15.10
CA THR A 122 37.09 11.41 16.05
C THR A 122 38.43 12.11 16.21
N PRO A 123 38.55 13.43 16.03
CA PRO A 123 39.80 14.10 16.30
C PRO A 123 40.16 13.79 17.75
N THR A 124 41.21 12.99 17.94
CA THR A 124 41.81 12.75 19.24
C THR A 124 42.06 14.12 19.84
N ASN A 125 41.49 14.40 21.01
CA ASN A 125 41.84 15.56 21.82
C ASN A 125 43.35 15.50 22.04
N THR A 126 44.09 16.16 21.15
CA THR A 126 45.49 16.45 21.35
C THR A 126 45.47 17.47 22.49
N PRO A 127 46.13 17.18 23.63
CA PRO A 127 46.21 18.15 24.72
C PRO A 127 46.70 19.47 24.17
N LEU A 128 45.96 20.55 24.44
CA LEU A 128 46.41 21.89 24.12
C LEU A 128 47.79 22.09 24.78
N PRO A 129 48.80 22.63 24.07
CA PRO A 129 50.06 23.02 24.70
C PRO A 129 49.78 23.88 25.93
N PRO A 130 50.53 23.73 27.04
CA PRO A 130 50.33 24.57 28.21
C PRO A 130 50.42 26.04 27.79
N THR A 131 49.40 26.80 28.16
CA THR A 131 49.37 28.26 27.99
C THR A 131 50.66 28.86 28.59
N PRO A 132 51.38 29.74 27.87
CA PRO A 132 52.52 30.41 28.47
C PRO A 132 52.06 31.22 29.69
N THR A 133 52.56 30.83 30.86
CA THR A 133 52.34 31.56 32.10
C THR A 133 52.95 32.94 31.97
N ASN A 134 52.13 33.99 32.03
CA ASN A 134 52.61 35.36 32.18
C ASN A 134 53.43 35.45 33.47
N THR A 135 54.74 35.61 33.33
CA THR A 135 55.62 35.95 34.45
C THR A 135 55.25 37.36 34.93
N PRO A 136 54.97 37.56 36.23
CA PRO A 136 54.72 38.89 36.76
C PRO A 136 55.95 39.79 36.57
N VAL A 137 55.75 40.98 36.03
CA VAL A 137 56.77 42.03 35.96
C VAL A 137 57.08 42.51 37.38
N PRO A 138 58.34 42.55 37.82
CA PRO A 138 58.70 43.10 39.13
C PRO A 138 58.37 44.59 39.22
N PRO A 139 57.89 45.10 40.37
CA PRO A 139 57.69 46.53 40.53
C PRO A 139 59.03 47.28 40.52
N THR A 140 59.04 48.42 39.84
CA THR A 140 60.18 49.34 39.78
C THR A 140 60.44 49.98 41.15
N PRO A 141 61.68 49.99 41.66
CA PRO A 141 61.99 50.67 42.92
C PRO A 141 61.89 52.19 42.77
N THR A 142 61.42 52.84 43.82
CA THR A 142 61.40 54.31 43.99
C THR A 142 62.64 54.79 44.72
#